data_AF-A0A271IVM3-F1
#
_entry.id   AF-A0A271IVM3-F1
#
_cell.length_a   1.000
_cell.length_b   1.000
_cell.length_c   1.000
_cell.angle_alpha   90.00
_cell.angle_beta   90.00
_cell.angle_gamma   90.00
#
_symmetry.space_group_name_H-M   'P 1'
#
loop_
_entity.id
_entity.type
_entity.pdbx_description
1 polymer ?
#
loop_
_entity_poly.entity_id
_entity_poly.type
_entity_poly.pdbx_seq_one_letter_code
_entity_poly.pdbx_strand_id
1 'polypeptide(L)'
;MAVLLALAACTGPPPAADTLFQDARALAVTPDGTLWVVDADAVLALRDCLIVQRIGGVGTGDDAFLDPVDVDPTNGQTIYVADRAAGAILQFTAEGRLVRSIPVPDVDPADVVRQRPSSRLGQPVAVAAGTGGALYVAEAGRGHILELDAEGAVVRVLGAGVVADPVDLAVADDGTLWVADAGRGGLQAFDLFGGVGRFLEVGGPDRLVGVVVGPMGVTGIAERGGTTFDGLVERRFWQDVHAVWTNGSAYTAEPYRSVTHDGNRLIALTATRIEVLDSGDRVVD
;
A
#
# COMPACT_ATOMS: atom_id res chain seq x y z
N MET A 1 33.36 -0.03 5.10
CA MET A 1 33.03 -0.40 6.49
C MET A 1 31.75 0.34 6.83
N ALA A 2 30.61 -0.27 6.53
CA ALA A 2 29.30 0.38 6.64
C ALA A 2 28.93 0.52 8.11
N VAL A 3 28.73 1.75 8.56
CA VAL A 3 28.22 2.05 9.89
C VAL A 3 26.73 1.73 9.86
N LEU A 4 26.31 0.74 10.64
CA LEU A 4 24.92 0.53 11.04
C LEU A 4 24.47 1.82 11.77
N LEU A 5 23.83 2.75 11.06
CA LEU A 5 23.16 3.86 11.72
C LEU A 5 21.83 3.33 12.26
N ALA A 6 21.76 3.28 13.59
CA ALA A 6 20.58 2.93 14.34
C ALA A 6 19.41 3.87 14.00
N LEU A 7 18.25 3.24 13.88
CA LEU A 7 16.88 3.74 13.77
C LEU A 7 16.70 5.23 14.10
N ALA A 8 16.53 6.06 13.08
CA ALA A 8 15.97 7.39 13.23
C ALA A 8 14.44 7.37 13.07
N ALA A 9 13.75 6.44 13.73
CA ALA A 9 12.35 6.61 14.18
C ALA A 9 12.17 6.21 15.67
N CYS A 10 13.25 5.81 16.34
CA CYS A 10 13.26 5.47 17.75
C CYS A 10 14.24 6.41 18.46
N THR A 11 13.79 7.21 19.42
CA THR A 11 14.72 7.89 20.36
C THR A 11 15.10 6.98 21.54
N GLY A 12 14.67 5.72 21.52
CA GLY A 12 15.03 4.68 22.49
C GLY A 12 16.02 3.67 21.91
N PRO A 13 16.72 2.88 22.76
CA PRO A 13 17.56 1.80 22.28
C PRO A 13 16.73 0.85 21.40
N PRO A 14 17.28 0.38 20.26
CA PRO A 14 16.58 -0.55 19.40
C PRO A 14 16.12 -1.76 20.22
N PRO A 15 14.89 -2.25 20.03
CA PRO A 15 14.53 -3.56 20.56
C PRO A 15 15.59 -4.56 20.08
N ALA A 16 16.12 -5.35 21.01
CA ALA A 16 17.21 -6.27 20.73
C ALA A 16 16.86 -7.15 19.51
N ALA A 17 17.75 -7.18 18.53
CA ALA A 17 17.62 -7.91 17.28
C ALA A 17 17.49 -9.42 17.55
N ASP A 18 16.30 -9.97 17.28
CA ASP A 18 16.07 -10.98 16.24
C ASP A 18 14.61 -11.46 16.35
N THR A 19 13.84 -11.19 15.28
CA THR A 19 12.42 -11.53 15.03
C THR A 19 11.35 -10.67 15.74
N LEU A 20 11.26 -9.39 15.37
CA LEU A 20 10.05 -8.60 15.61
C LEU A 20 8.88 -9.08 14.72
N PHE A 21 9.18 -9.51 13.49
CA PHE A 21 8.22 -9.95 12.50
C PHE A 21 8.40 -11.44 12.16
N GLN A 22 7.28 -12.11 11.86
CA GLN A 22 7.26 -13.48 11.37
C GLN A 22 7.34 -13.55 9.84
N ASP A 23 6.59 -12.69 9.16
CA ASP A 23 6.54 -12.51 7.70
C ASP A 23 5.85 -11.17 7.40
N ALA A 24 6.55 -10.05 7.55
CA ALA A 24 5.95 -8.73 7.33
C ALA A 24 5.67 -8.50 5.83
N ARG A 25 4.47 -8.02 5.49
CA ARG A 25 3.97 -7.94 4.10
C ARG A 25 3.67 -6.51 3.66
N ALA A 26 2.90 -5.79 4.47
CA ALA A 26 2.47 -4.43 4.19
C ALA A 26 2.65 -3.52 5.41
N LEU A 27 2.76 -2.23 5.14
CA LEU A 27 3.10 -1.19 6.10
C LEU A 27 2.33 0.08 5.73
N ALA A 28 1.67 0.67 6.71
CA ALA A 28 1.08 2.00 6.61
C ALA A 28 1.30 2.78 7.91
N VAL A 29 1.18 4.10 7.85
CA VAL A 29 1.41 4.97 9.01
C VAL A 29 0.23 5.91 9.20
N THR A 30 -0.13 6.12 10.47
CA THR A 30 -1.16 7.09 10.86
C THR A 30 -0.53 8.43 11.20
N PRO A 31 -1.28 9.55 11.17
CA PRO A 31 -0.73 10.89 11.44
C PRO A 31 -0.08 11.05 12.81
N ASP A 32 -0.40 10.21 13.79
CA ASP A 32 0.20 10.24 15.12
C ASP A 32 1.54 9.47 15.22
N GLY A 33 2.01 8.93 14.09
CA GLY A 33 3.26 8.19 13.96
C GLY A 33 3.15 6.69 14.26
N THR A 34 1.95 6.16 14.51
CA THR A 34 1.76 4.72 14.72
C THR A 34 1.88 3.98 13.38
N LEU A 35 2.78 3.01 13.32
CA LEU A 35 3.01 2.13 12.17
C LEU A 35 2.11 0.91 12.29
N TRP A 36 1.36 0.60 11.24
CA TRP A 36 0.53 -0.58 11.12
C TRP A 36 1.17 -1.53 10.13
N VAL A 37 1.46 -2.75 10.58
CA VAL A 37 2.20 -3.75 9.81
C VAL A 37 1.38 -5.01 9.71
N VAL A 38 1.12 -5.46 8.48
CA VAL A 38 0.63 -6.83 8.24
C VAL A 38 1.82 -7.77 8.43
N ASP A 39 1.74 -8.66 9.41
CA ASP A 39 2.77 -9.62 9.75
C ASP A 39 2.18 -11.04 9.85
N ALA A 40 2.50 -11.86 8.85
CA ALA A 40 1.97 -13.21 8.66
C ALA A 40 0.43 -13.24 8.71
N ASP A 41 -0.14 -13.60 9.87
CA ASP A 41 -1.56 -13.80 10.12
C ASP A 41 -2.16 -12.73 11.03
N ALA A 42 -1.45 -11.65 11.28
CA ALA A 42 -1.85 -10.59 12.19
C ALA A 42 -1.55 -9.21 11.61
N VAL A 43 -2.20 -8.20 12.18
CA VAL A 43 -1.82 -6.80 12.00
C VAL A 43 -1.29 -6.26 13.32
N LEU A 44 -0.08 -5.70 13.30
CA LEU A 44 0.62 -5.14 14.45
C LEU A 44 0.60 -3.62 14.36
N ALA A 45 0.20 -2.94 15.44
CA ALA A 45 0.42 -1.50 15.58
C ALA A 45 1.65 -1.25 16.44
N LEU A 46 2.60 -0.47 15.92
CA LEU A 46 3.86 -0.15 16.54
C LEU A 46 3.97 1.35 16.79
N ARG A 47 4.32 1.72 18.03
CA ARG A 47 4.58 3.09 18.43
C ARG A 47 5.79 3.10 19.34
N ASP A 48 6.71 4.05 19.10
CA ASP A 48 7.99 4.13 19.81
C ASP A 48 8.73 2.77 19.86
N CYS A 49 8.59 2.01 18.76
CA CYS A 49 9.27 0.73 18.53
C CYS A 49 8.79 -0.41 19.46
N LEU A 50 7.61 -0.22 20.06
CA LEU A 50 6.87 -1.22 20.83
C LEU A 50 5.60 -1.62 20.08
N ILE A 51 5.26 -2.91 20.10
CA ILE A 51 3.94 -3.38 19.68
C ILE A 51 2.94 -2.91 20.74
N VAL A 52 2.08 -1.95 20.37
CA VAL A 52 1.04 -1.41 21.25
C VAL A 52 -0.31 -2.08 21.03
N GLN A 53 -0.48 -2.76 19.90
CA GLN A 53 -1.71 -3.47 19.57
C GLN A 53 -1.44 -4.61 18.59
N ARG A 54 -2.28 -5.64 18.65
CA ARG A 54 -2.34 -6.73 17.68
C ARG A 54 -3.81 -7.01 17.34
N ILE A 55 -4.10 -7.14 16.05
CA ILE A 55 -5.39 -7.56 15.50
C ILE A 55 -5.19 -8.91 14.80
N GLY A 56 -6.15 -9.82 14.95
CA GLY A 56 -6.12 -11.15 14.33
C GLY A 56 -5.07 -12.09 14.92
N GLY A 57 -4.54 -12.98 14.10
CA GLY A 57 -3.66 -14.09 14.46
C GLY A 57 -4.31 -15.47 14.26
N VAL A 58 -3.55 -16.54 14.49
CA VAL A 58 -4.03 -17.92 14.39
C VAL A 58 -5.30 -18.11 15.21
N GLY A 59 -6.40 -18.46 14.55
CA GLY A 59 -7.68 -18.65 15.21
C GLY A 59 -8.79 -19.10 14.27
N THR A 60 -9.98 -19.28 14.85
CA THR A 60 -11.24 -19.56 14.12
C THR A 60 -12.31 -18.51 14.42
N GLY A 61 -11.95 -17.43 15.12
CA GLY A 61 -12.83 -16.31 15.42
C GLY A 61 -13.09 -15.45 14.17
N ASP A 62 -14.11 -14.60 14.25
CA ASP A 62 -14.51 -13.76 13.11
C ASP A 62 -13.42 -12.76 12.70
N ASP A 63 -12.46 -12.47 13.58
CA ASP A 63 -11.30 -11.59 13.38
C ASP A 63 -10.02 -12.33 12.94
N ALA A 64 -10.07 -13.65 12.72
CA ALA A 64 -8.94 -14.41 12.23
C ALA A 64 -8.71 -14.12 10.74
N PHE A 65 -7.49 -13.72 10.40
CA PHE A 65 -7.11 -13.51 9.00
C PHE A 65 -6.82 -14.84 8.29
N LEU A 66 -7.18 -14.92 7.01
CA LEU A 66 -6.88 -16.07 6.15
C LEU A 66 -5.61 -15.83 5.33
N ASP A 67 -5.49 -14.67 4.70
CA ASP A 67 -4.28 -14.20 4.05
C ASP A 67 -4.29 -12.66 3.96
N PRO A 68 -3.95 -11.96 5.05
CA PRO A 68 -3.87 -10.51 5.03
C PRO A 68 -2.66 -10.10 4.21
N VAL A 69 -2.86 -9.15 3.30
CA VAL A 69 -1.82 -8.70 2.35
C VAL A 69 -1.58 -7.21 2.39
N ASP A 70 -2.55 -6.41 2.82
CA ASP A 70 -2.44 -4.95 2.89
C ASP A 70 -3.26 -4.34 4.03
N VAL A 71 -2.89 -3.14 4.47
CA VAL A 71 -3.56 -2.39 5.54
C VAL A 71 -3.62 -0.89 5.26
N ASP A 72 -4.82 -0.32 5.39
CA ASP A 72 -5.03 1.13 5.46
C ASP A 72 -5.63 1.50 6.84
N PRO A 73 -4.86 2.11 7.74
CA PRO A 73 -5.31 2.51 9.07
C PRO A 73 -6.08 3.83 9.08
N THR A 74 -6.35 4.44 7.92
CA THR A 74 -6.93 5.76 7.75
C THR A 74 -6.21 6.82 8.60
N ASN A 75 -6.89 7.40 9.58
CA ASN A 75 -6.32 8.31 10.59
C ASN A 75 -6.16 7.64 11.97
N GLY A 76 -6.18 6.31 12.02
CA GLY A 76 -6.16 5.49 13.22
C GLY A 76 -7.54 5.19 13.82
N GLN A 77 -8.63 5.76 13.28
CA GLN A 77 -9.99 5.53 13.80
C GLN A 77 -10.67 4.30 13.21
N THR A 78 -10.36 4.00 11.95
CA THR A 78 -10.86 2.84 11.22
C THR A 78 -9.70 2.19 10.52
N ILE A 79 -9.57 0.87 10.65
CA ILE A 79 -8.51 0.10 10.02
C ILE A 79 -9.15 -0.81 8.98
N TYR A 80 -8.73 -0.69 7.73
CA TYR A 80 -9.10 -1.59 6.65
C TYR A 80 -7.94 -2.54 6.38
N VAL A 81 -8.25 -3.82 6.23
CA VAL A 81 -7.25 -4.85 5.90
C VAL A 81 -7.74 -5.61 4.67
N ALA A 82 -6.93 -5.66 3.63
CA ALA A 82 -7.20 -6.52 2.49
C ALA A 82 -6.82 -7.96 2.86
N ASP A 83 -7.81 -8.84 2.95
CA ASP A 83 -7.60 -10.27 3.15
C ASP A 83 -7.91 -11.01 1.84
N ARG A 84 -6.81 -11.41 1.18
CA ARG A 84 -6.83 -11.95 -0.18
C ARG A 84 -7.54 -13.30 -0.23
N ALA A 85 -7.32 -14.16 0.76
CA ALA A 85 -7.93 -15.48 0.80
C ALA A 85 -9.39 -15.42 1.28
N ALA A 86 -9.75 -14.43 2.09
CA ALA A 86 -11.15 -14.13 2.39
C ALA A 86 -11.89 -13.50 1.20
N GLY A 87 -11.16 -12.95 0.21
CA GLY A 87 -11.75 -12.24 -0.92
C GLY A 87 -12.51 -11.00 -0.46
N ALA A 88 -12.03 -10.33 0.59
CA ALA A 88 -12.75 -9.28 1.28
C ALA A 88 -11.80 -8.21 1.88
N ILE A 89 -12.35 -7.02 2.08
CA ILE A 89 -11.76 -6.02 2.96
C ILE A 89 -12.39 -6.16 4.35
N LEU A 90 -11.58 -6.35 5.37
CA LEU A 90 -12.02 -6.42 6.76
C LEU A 90 -11.89 -5.04 7.40
N GLN A 91 -12.97 -4.55 7.99
CA GLN A 91 -13.02 -3.24 8.65
C GLN A 91 -12.99 -3.42 10.17
N PHE A 92 -12.07 -2.74 10.84
CA PHE A 92 -11.91 -2.74 12.29
C PHE A 92 -12.04 -1.34 12.89
N THR A 93 -12.40 -1.27 14.17
CA THR A 93 -12.29 -0.03 14.96
C THR A 93 -10.83 0.24 15.35
N ALA A 94 -10.54 1.45 15.85
CA ALA A 94 -9.24 1.80 16.44
C ALA A 94 -8.78 0.80 17.51
N GLU A 95 -9.72 0.25 18.30
CA GLU A 95 -9.43 -0.73 19.36
C GLU A 95 -9.23 -2.15 18.81
N GLY A 96 -9.33 -2.35 17.49
CA GLY A 96 -9.06 -3.63 16.83
C GLY A 96 -10.23 -4.60 16.83
N ARG A 97 -11.45 -4.10 17.09
CA ARG A 97 -12.66 -4.92 17.01
C ARG A 97 -13.16 -4.96 15.57
N LEU A 98 -13.44 -6.15 15.05
CA LEU A 98 -14.06 -6.31 13.73
C LEU A 98 -15.45 -5.63 13.71
N VAL A 99 -15.64 -4.77 12.72
CA VAL A 99 -16.91 -4.09 12.42
C VAL A 99 -17.70 -4.90 11.41
N ARG A 100 -17.07 -5.27 10.29
CA ARG A 100 -17.67 -6.05 9.21
C ARG A 100 -16.62 -6.58 8.23
N SER A 101 -17.04 -7.55 7.42
CA SER A 101 -16.35 -8.02 6.22
C SER A 101 -17.06 -7.45 4.98
N ILE A 102 -16.30 -6.82 4.09
CA ILE A 102 -16.78 -6.21 2.84
C ILE A 102 -16.32 -7.11 1.68
N PRO A 103 -17.22 -7.91 1.06
CA PRO A 103 -16.84 -8.78 -0.04
C PRO A 103 -16.30 -7.97 -1.22
N VAL A 104 -15.19 -8.42 -1.79
CA VAL A 104 -14.59 -7.85 -3.00
C VAL A 104 -15.00 -8.78 -4.15
N PRO A 105 -15.95 -8.38 -5.01
CA PRO A 105 -16.43 -9.25 -6.07
C PRO A 105 -15.47 -9.26 -7.27
N ASP A 106 -15.31 -10.42 -7.87
CA ASP A 106 -14.69 -10.57 -9.18
C ASP A 106 -15.71 -10.13 -10.26
N VAL A 107 -15.69 -8.85 -10.64
CA VAL A 107 -16.71 -8.21 -11.51
C VAL A 107 -16.12 -7.55 -12.77
N ASP A 108 -16.87 -7.58 -13.87
CA ASP A 108 -16.58 -6.86 -15.11
C ASP A 108 -17.25 -5.47 -15.09
N PRO A 109 -16.63 -4.40 -15.64
CA PRO A 109 -17.24 -3.07 -15.74
C PRO A 109 -18.67 -3.08 -16.33
N ALA A 110 -18.92 -3.91 -17.34
CA ALA A 110 -20.24 -4.00 -17.98
C ALA A 110 -21.32 -4.56 -17.04
N ASP A 111 -20.93 -5.42 -16.10
CA ASP A 111 -21.85 -6.01 -15.14
C ASP A 111 -22.20 -5.04 -14.01
N VAL A 112 -21.29 -4.15 -13.62
CA VAL A 112 -21.60 -3.03 -12.71
C VAL A 112 -22.66 -2.11 -13.31
N VAL A 113 -22.48 -1.70 -14.57
CA VAL A 113 -23.46 -0.83 -15.28
C VAL A 113 -24.82 -1.52 -15.44
N ARG A 114 -24.83 -2.84 -15.66
CA ARG A 114 -26.05 -3.64 -15.80
C ARG A 114 -26.65 -4.07 -14.47
N GLN A 115 -26.05 -3.69 -13.34
CA GLN A 115 -26.44 -4.09 -11.99
C GLN A 115 -26.55 -5.62 -11.86
N ARG A 116 -25.57 -6.33 -12.40
CA ARG A 116 -25.43 -7.78 -12.34
C ARG A 116 -24.32 -8.13 -11.36
N PRO A 117 -24.61 -8.28 -10.06
CA PRO A 117 -23.58 -8.57 -9.09
C PRO A 117 -22.95 -9.94 -9.38
N SER A 118 -21.62 -10.00 -9.24
CA SER A 118 -20.90 -11.28 -9.30
C SER A 118 -21.04 -12.01 -7.97
N SER A 119 -21.24 -13.33 -8.03
CA SER A 119 -21.18 -14.21 -6.86
C SER A 119 -19.78 -14.78 -6.62
N ARG A 120 -18.80 -14.46 -7.50
CA ARG A 120 -17.42 -14.88 -7.35
C ARG A 120 -16.67 -13.82 -6.57
N LEU A 121 -15.87 -14.26 -5.61
CA LEU A 121 -14.94 -13.38 -4.89
C LEU A 121 -13.71 -13.12 -5.75
N GLY A 122 -13.23 -11.89 -5.70
CA GLY A 122 -11.97 -11.46 -6.27
C GLY A 122 -10.81 -11.71 -5.32
N GLN A 123 -9.65 -11.22 -5.73
CA GLN A 123 -8.39 -11.31 -5.00
C GLN A 123 -7.92 -9.89 -4.66
N PRO A 124 -8.40 -9.30 -3.55
CA PRO A 124 -7.92 -8.00 -3.13
C PRO A 124 -6.44 -8.10 -2.74
N VAL A 125 -5.63 -7.21 -3.29
CA VAL A 125 -4.18 -7.16 -3.03
C VAL A 125 -3.73 -5.84 -2.40
N ALA A 126 -4.50 -4.78 -2.56
CA ALA A 126 -4.27 -3.50 -1.90
C ALA A 126 -5.61 -2.77 -1.64
N VAL A 127 -5.65 -1.92 -0.61
CA VAL A 127 -6.79 -1.11 -0.23
C VAL A 127 -6.36 0.30 0.17
N ALA A 128 -7.09 1.32 -0.30
CA ALA A 128 -6.95 2.69 0.19
C ALA A 128 -8.32 3.35 0.39
N ALA A 129 -8.46 4.05 1.49
CA ALA A 129 -9.60 4.87 1.81
C ALA A 129 -9.54 6.18 1.04
N GLY A 130 -10.62 6.47 0.33
CA GLY A 130 -10.87 7.75 -0.32
C GLY A 130 -11.65 8.71 0.58
N THR A 131 -12.01 9.85 0.00
CA THR A 131 -12.89 10.81 0.66
C THR A 131 -14.35 10.31 0.68
N GLY A 132 -15.13 10.79 1.63
CA GLY A 132 -16.57 10.47 1.70
C GLY A 132 -16.90 9.01 2.03
N GLY A 133 -15.94 8.21 2.51
CA GLY A 133 -16.13 6.80 2.83
C GLY A 133 -15.96 5.84 1.65
N ALA A 134 -15.49 6.33 0.51
CA ALA A 134 -15.11 5.48 -0.61
C ALA A 134 -13.90 4.60 -0.25
N LEU A 135 -13.83 3.39 -0.81
CA LEU A 135 -12.66 2.52 -0.75
C LEU A 135 -12.21 2.18 -2.17
N TYR A 136 -10.92 2.28 -2.44
CA TYR A 136 -10.31 1.78 -3.66
C TYR A 136 -9.61 0.47 -3.35
N VAL A 137 -9.89 -0.55 -4.15
CA VAL A 137 -9.36 -1.91 -3.95
C VAL A 137 -8.73 -2.40 -5.23
N ALA A 138 -7.44 -2.75 -5.17
CA ALA A 138 -6.78 -3.45 -6.27
C ALA A 138 -7.22 -4.91 -6.26
N GLU A 139 -7.82 -5.36 -7.35
CA GLU A 139 -8.30 -6.73 -7.54
C GLU A 139 -7.42 -7.39 -8.62
N ALA A 140 -6.53 -8.28 -8.19
CA ALA A 140 -5.51 -8.88 -9.06
C ALA A 140 -6.05 -9.94 -10.02
N GLY A 141 -7.23 -10.53 -9.74
CA GLY A 141 -7.82 -11.57 -10.57
C GLY A 141 -8.14 -11.10 -12.00
N ARG A 142 -8.57 -9.84 -12.16
CA ARG A 142 -8.79 -9.20 -13.47
C ARG A 142 -7.88 -8.02 -13.78
N GLY A 143 -7.00 -7.63 -12.85
CA GLY A 143 -6.21 -6.40 -12.98
C GLY A 143 -7.12 -5.18 -12.96
N HIS A 144 -8.13 -5.18 -12.10
CA HIS A 144 -9.10 -4.11 -11.96
C HIS A 144 -8.87 -3.34 -10.67
N ILE A 145 -9.25 -2.06 -10.66
CA ILE A 145 -9.38 -1.31 -9.41
C ILE A 145 -10.87 -1.06 -9.18
N LEU A 146 -11.39 -1.53 -8.06
CA LEU A 146 -12.78 -1.33 -7.67
C LEU A 146 -12.88 -0.10 -6.79
N GLU A 147 -13.82 0.78 -7.08
CA GLU A 147 -14.28 1.79 -6.12
C GLU A 147 -15.55 1.28 -5.45
N LEU A 148 -15.49 1.16 -4.12
CA LEU A 148 -16.60 0.78 -3.26
C LEU A 148 -17.13 2.00 -2.53
N ASP A 149 -18.45 2.07 -2.32
CA ASP A 149 -19.04 3.08 -1.44
C ASP A 149 -18.89 2.71 0.06
N ALA A 150 -19.40 3.59 0.92
CA ALA A 150 -19.38 3.39 2.37
C ALA A 150 -20.14 2.14 2.81
N GLU A 151 -21.09 1.65 2.01
CA GLU A 151 -21.82 0.42 2.25
C GLU A 151 -21.09 -0.82 1.69
N GLY A 152 -20.06 -0.63 0.88
CA GLY A 152 -19.24 -1.68 0.28
C GLY A 152 -19.75 -2.15 -1.09
N ALA A 153 -20.68 -1.43 -1.71
CA ALA A 153 -21.13 -1.73 -3.05
C ALA A 153 -20.16 -1.18 -4.10
N VAL A 154 -19.92 -1.96 -5.17
CA VAL A 154 -19.08 -1.52 -6.28
C VAL A 154 -19.79 -0.39 -7.04
N VAL A 155 -19.22 0.80 -6.99
CA VAL A 155 -19.72 1.98 -7.71
C VAL A 155 -19.08 2.06 -9.08
N ARG A 156 -17.78 1.75 -9.17
CA ARG A 156 -17.02 1.81 -10.42
C ARG A 156 -15.93 0.73 -10.50
N VAL A 157 -15.55 0.42 -11.73
CA VAL A 157 -14.38 -0.38 -12.06
C VAL A 157 -13.46 0.48 -12.92
N LEU A 158 -12.22 0.65 -12.49
CA LEU A 158 -11.18 1.43 -13.13
C LEU A 158 -10.09 0.49 -13.67
N GLY A 159 -9.27 1.00 -14.58
CA GLY A 159 -8.08 0.30 -15.06
C GLY A 159 -8.35 -0.88 -16.00
N ALA A 160 -9.61 -1.20 -16.35
CA ALA A 160 -9.91 -2.31 -17.26
C ALA A 160 -9.16 -2.17 -18.61
N GLY A 161 -8.28 -3.13 -18.91
CA GLY A 161 -7.43 -3.12 -20.11
C GLY A 161 -6.21 -2.18 -20.05
N VAL A 162 -6.07 -1.39 -18.99
CA VAL A 162 -4.95 -0.46 -18.77
C VAL A 162 -4.05 -0.93 -17.63
N VAL A 163 -4.62 -1.51 -16.58
CA VAL A 163 -3.92 -2.16 -15.48
C VAL A 163 -3.70 -3.63 -15.83
N ALA A 164 -2.49 -4.15 -15.55
CA ALA A 164 -2.11 -5.52 -15.82
C ALA A 164 -1.91 -6.34 -14.54
N ASP A 165 -1.06 -5.87 -13.61
CA ASP A 165 -0.80 -6.53 -12.34
C ASP A 165 -0.63 -5.47 -11.24
N PRO A 166 -1.74 -4.98 -10.66
CA PRO A 166 -1.69 -3.96 -9.62
C PRO A 166 -1.18 -4.58 -8.33
N VAL A 167 -0.16 -3.97 -7.71
CA VAL A 167 0.45 -4.47 -6.47
C VAL A 167 0.21 -3.55 -5.28
N ASP A 168 -0.08 -2.27 -5.53
CA ASP A 168 -0.32 -1.26 -4.51
C ASP A 168 -1.14 -0.10 -5.09
N LEU A 169 -1.81 0.65 -4.23
CA LEU A 169 -2.52 1.88 -4.61
C LEU A 169 -2.55 2.91 -3.48
N ALA A 170 -2.64 4.19 -3.85
CA ALA A 170 -2.75 5.27 -2.90
C ALA A 170 -3.59 6.42 -3.47
N VAL A 171 -4.39 7.07 -2.61
CA VAL A 171 -5.22 8.21 -2.98
C VAL A 171 -4.54 9.49 -2.51
N ALA A 172 -4.25 10.39 -3.45
CA ALA A 172 -3.69 11.70 -3.15
C ALA A 172 -4.78 12.67 -2.64
N ASP A 173 -4.35 13.74 -1.94
CA ASP A 173 -5.25 14.75 -1.37
C ASP A 173 -6.13 15.47 -2.42
N ASP A 174 -5.66 15.52 -3.67
CA ASP A 174 -6.40 16.08 -4.81
C ASP A 174 -7.44 15.10 -5.40
N GLY A 175 -7.53 13.88 -4.85
CA GLY A 175 -8.40 12.81 -5.31
C GLY A 175 -7.80 11.91 -6.38
N THR A 176 -6.57 12.15 -6.82
CA THR A 176 -5.91 11.28 -7.80
C THR A 176 -5.60 9.94 -7.18
N LEU A 177 -6.07 8.86 -7.82
CA LEU A 177 -5.72 7.50 -7.46
C LEU A 177 -4.47 7.06 -8.23
N TRP A 178 -3.41 6.75 -7.51
CA TRP A 178 -2.19 6.19 -8.04
C TRP A 178 -2.16 4.69 -7.82
N VAL A 179 -1.80 3.95 -8.87
CA VAL A 179 -1.72 2.49 -8.87
C VAL A 179 -0.32 2.08 -9.28
N ALA A 180 0.36 1.30 -8.45
CA ALA A 180 1.59 0.63 -8.84
C ALA A 180 1.24 -0.63 -9.64
N ASP A 181 1.63 -0.68 -10.91
CA ASP A 181 1.37 -1.80 -11.81
C ASP A 181 2.67 -2.50 -12.18
N ALA A 182 2.93 -3.63 -11.51
CA ALA A 182 4.13 -4.42 -11.71
C ALA A 182 4.19 -5.01 -13.13
N GLY A 183 3.05 -5.40 -13.69
CA GLY A 183 2.95 -6.01 -15.02
C GLY A 183 3.20 -5.00 -16.15
N ARG A 184 2.92 -3.71 -15.90
CA ARG A 184 3.28 -2.61 -16.80
C ARG A 184 4.65 -1.99 -16.50
N GLY A 185 5.25 -2.26 -15.34
CA GLY A 185 6.50 -1.63 -14.91
C GLY A 185 6.35 -0.12 -14.68
N GLY A 186 5.20 0.32 -14.16
CA GLY A 186 4.96 1.74 -13.96
C GLY A 186 3.76 2.08 -13.08
N LEU A 187 3.60 3.37 -12.82
CA LEU A 187 2.45 3.89 -12.11
C LEU A 187 1.36 4.34 -13.09
N GLN A 188 0.10 4.12 -12.70
CA GLN A 188 -1.07 4.66 -13.39
C GLN A 188 -1.80 5.64 -12.48
N ALA A 189 -2.13 6.81 -13.03
CA ALA A 189 -2.95 7.81 -12.37
C ALA A 189 -4.37 7.82 -12.95
N PHE A 190 -5.36 7.71 -12.07
CA PHE A 190 -6.78 7.82 -12.40
C PHE A 190 -7.36 9.03 -11.68
N ASP A 191 -8.14 9.84 -12.40
CA ASP A 191 -8.96 10.85 -11.75
C ASP A 191 -10.20 10.22 -11.09
N LEU A 192 -10.86 10.97 -10.20
CA LEU A 192 -12.09 10.54 -9.52
C LEU A 192 -13.28 10.31 -10.46
N PHE A 193 -13.17 10.55 -11.77
CA PHE A 193 -14.20 10.23 -12.77
C PHE A 193 -13.82 9.00 -13.61
N GLY A 194 -12.66 8.39 -13.36
CA GLY A 194 -12.16 7.20 -14.03
C GLY A 194 -11.49 7.49 -15.37
N GLY A 195 -11.18 8.77 -15.62
CA GLY A 195 -10.25 9.16 -16.67
C GLY A 195 -8.85 8.65 -16.34
N VAL A 196 -8.21 7.99 -17.31
CA VAL A 196 -6.78 7.69 -17.24
C VAL A 196 -6.04 9.01 -17.48
N GLY A 197 -5.49 9.57 -16.42
CA GLY A 197 -4.80 10.86 -16.48
C GLY A 197 -3.36 10.72 -16.96
N ARG A 198 -2.68 9.63 -16.61
CA ARG A 198 -1.24 9.49 -16.87
C ARG A 198 -0.73 8.07 -16.63
N PHE A 199 0.13 7.58 -17.52
CA PHE A 199 1.02 6.46 -17.23
C PHE A 199 2.42 7.01 -16.99
N LEU A 200 3.08 6.50 -15.97
CA LEU A 200 4.43 6.84 -15.63
C LEU A 200 5.27 5.57 -15.56
N GLU A 201 6.18 5.41 -16.51
CA GLU A 201 7.13 4.32 -16.46
C GLU A 201 8.10 4.55 -15.29
N VAL A 202 8.09 3.63 -14.34
CA VAL A 202 8.94 3.68 -13.15
C VAL A 202 9.50 2.28 -12.95
N GLY A 203 10.79 2.14 -13.27
CA GLY A 203 11.49 0.87 -13.17
C GLY A 203 11.28 -0.04 -14.37
N GLY A 204 11.55 -1.32 -14.16
CA GLY A 204 11.23 -2.39 -15.11
C GLY A 204 10.04 -3.23 -14.62
N PRO A 205 9.44 -4.06 -15.50
CA PRO A 205 8.37 -4.97 -15.12
C PRO A 205 8.77 -5.90 -13.97
N ASP A 206 7.79 -6.29 -13.15
CA ASP A 206 7.90 -7.15 -11.97
C ASP A 206 8.75 -6.59 -10.81
N ARG A 207 9.10 -5.31 -10.88
CA ARG A 207 9.94 -4.66 -9.87
C ARG A 207 9.16 -3.79 -8.90
N LEU A 208 8.05 -3.19 -9.31
CA LEU A 208 7.28 -2.33 -8.41
C LEU A 208 6.73 -3.11 -7.22
N VAL A 209 6.75 -2.46 -6.06
CA VAL A 209 6.31 -3.02 -4.79
C VAL A 209 5.30 -2.10 -4.11
N GLY A 210 5.50 -0.78 -4.22
CA GLY A 210 4.55 0.16 -3.62
C GLY A 210 4.72 1.59 -4.08
N VAL A 211 3.70 2.40 -3.83
CA VAL A 211 3.61 3.82 -4.17
C VAL A 211 3.15 4.61 -2.96
N VAL A 212 3.76 5.76 -2.75
CA VAL A 212 3.39 6.69 -1.68
C VAL A 212 3.07 8.04 -2.28
N VAL A 213 1.99 8.64 -1.80
CA VAL A 213 1.50 9.96 -2.21
C VAL A 213 1.45 10.88 -1.01
N GLY A 214 1.78 12.14 -1.23
CA GLY A 214 1.61 13.21 -0.26
C GLY A 214 0.74 14.34 -0.82
N PRO A 215 0.72 15.50 -0.15
CA PRO A 215 -0.18 16.61 -0.49
C PRO A 215 -0.01 17.21 -1.89
N MET A 216 1.05 16.83 -2.59
CA MET A 216 1.36 17.32 -3.93
C MET A 216 1.44 16.20 -4.97
N GLY A 217 1.05 14.96 -4.64
CA GLY A 217 1.14 13.80 -5.54
C GLY A 217 2.20 12.79 -5.08
N VAL A 218 2.79 12.03 -5.99
CA VAL A 218 3.71 10.92 -5.63
C VAL A 218 4.96 11.46 -4.92
N THR A 219 5.25 10.89 -3.74
CA THR A 219 6.39 11.24 -2.87
C THR A 219 7.41 10.12 -2.72
N GLY A 220 7.04 8.87 -3.06
CA GLY A 220 7.93 7.73 -2.97
C GLY A 220 7.42 6.52 -3.76
N ILE A 221 8.35 5.68 -4.21
CA ILE A 221 8.08 4.41 -4.89
C ILE A 221 9.07 3.39 -4.35
N ALA A 222 8.63 2.14 -4.19
CA ALA A 222 9.51 1.03 -3.82
C ALA A 222 9.63 0.00 -4.93
N GLU A 223 10.85 -0.51 -5.11
CA GLU A 223 11.16 -1.57 -6.07
C GLU A 223 11.91 -2.76 -5.46
N ARG A 224 11.65 -3.96 -5.98
CA ARG A 224 12.38 -5.19 -5.71
C ARG A 224 13.72 -5.21 -6.46
N GLY A 225 14.82 -5.33 -5.71
CA GLY A 225 16.15 -5.64 -6.27
C GLY A 225 16.74 -4.57 -7.19
N GLY A 226 16.58 -3.28 -6.87
CA GLY A 226 17.11 -2.15 -7.65
C GLY A 226 18.37 -1.53 -7.11
N THR A 227 19.42 -1.56 -7.92
CA THR A 227 20.40 -0.47 -7.99
C THR A 227 19.67 0.79 -8.44
N THR A 228 19.85 1.91 -7.73
CA THR A 228 19.70 3.32 -8.17
C THR A 228 18.99 3.53 -9.51
N PHE A 229 17.92 4.34 -9.52
CA PHE A 229 17.47 4.99 -10.75
C PHE A 229 18.67 5.74 -11.35
N ASP A 230 19.18 5.25 -12.47
CA ASP A 230 20.17 5.99 -13.23
C ASP A 230 19.39 6.92 -14.18
N GLY A 231 19.48 8.21 -13.87
CA GLY A 231 18.56 9.22 -14.36
C GLY A 231 18.60 9.39 -15.87
N LEU A 232 17.56 8.93 -16.56
CA LEU A 232 17.14 9.45 -17.85
C LEU A 232 15.61 9.28 -17.99
N VAL A 233 14.84 10.17 -17.37
CA VAL A 233 13.44 10.37 -17.77
C VAL A 233 13.27 11.81 -18.22
N GLU A 234 12.79 11.99 -19.44
CA GLU A 234 12.54 13.30 -20.03
C GLU A 234 11.61 14.12 -19.12
N ARG A 235 12.15 15.26 -18.67
CA ARG A 235 11.56 16.26 -17.76
C ARG A 235 10.30 16.98 -18.29
N ARG A 236 9.56 16.41 -19.25
CA ARG A 236 8.51 17.12 -19.97
C ARG A 236 7.10 16.99 -19.40
N PHE A 237 6.87 16.15 -18.39
CA PHE A 237 5.49 15.87 -17.94
C PHE A 237 5.29 15.85 -16.42
N TRP A 238 6.29 16.22 -15.60
CA TRP A 238 6.30 16.02 -14.15
C TRP A 238 5.88 17.24 -13.33
N GLN A 239 4.66 17.75 -13.49
CA GLN A 239 4.19 18.83 -12.59
C GLN A 239 3.66 18.32 -11.24
N ASP A 240 3.29 17.04 -11.13
CA ASP A 240 2.59 16.46 -9.95
C ASP A 240 3.34 15.29 -9.26
N VAL A 241 4.63 15.12 -9.52
CA VAL A 241 5.47 14.15 -8.77
C VAL A 241 6.67 14.90 -8.25
N HIS A 242 6.76 15.00 -6.93
CA HIS A 242 7.67 15.91 -6.26
C HIS A 242 8.91 15.22 -5.69
N ALA A 243 8.88 13.90 -5.56
CA ALA A 243 10.06 13.12 -5.22
C ALA A 243 9.88 11.67 -5.66
N VAL A 244 10.92 11.12 -6.29
CA VAL A 244 11.08 9.67 -6.44
C VAL A 244 12.30 9.30 -5.62
N TRP A 245 12.10 8.39 -4.66
CA TRP A 245 13.18 7.86 -3.86
C TRP A 245 13.55 6.50 -4.39
N THR A 246 14.82 6.35 -4.69
CA THR A 246 15.34 5.12 -5.26
C THR A 246 16.58 4.81 -4.46
N ASN A 247 16.77 3.54 -4.14
CA ASN A 247 17.84 3.15 -3.25
C ASN A 247 19.20 3.54 -3.87
N GLY A 248 19.91 4.47 -3.22
CA GLY A 248 21.31 4.78 -3.42
C GLY A 248 22.20 3.58 -3.09
N SER A 249 22.22 2.57 -3.96
CA SER A 249 23.25 1.52 -4.02
C SER A 249 23.86 1.05 -2.69
N ALA A 250 23.21 0.12 -1.97
CA ALA A 250 23.87 -0.99 -1.24
C ALA A 250 22.86 -1.91 -0.54
N TYR A 251 22.69 -3.12 -1.10
CA TYR A 251 22.29 -4.37 -0.43
C TYR A 251 21.47 -4.26 0.87
N THR A 252 20.15 -4.16 0.75
CA THR A 252 19.30 -4.87 1.72
C THR A 252 19.43 -6.37 1.41
N ALA A 253 19.65 -7.21 2.43
CA ALA A 253 19.73 -8.66 2.24
C ALA A 253 18.37 -9.25 1.78
N GLU A 254 17.29 -8.51 2.01
CA GLU A 254 15.92 -8.83 1.64
C GLU A 254 15.33 -7.74 0.75
N PRO A 255 14.48 -8.09 -0.23
CA PRO A 255 13.76 -7.10 -1.00
C PRO A 255 12.73 -6.35 -0.14
N TYR A 256 12.48 -5.08 -0.49
CA TYR A 256 11.34 -4.36 0.07
C TYR A 256 10.02 -5.03 -0.34
N ARG A 257 9.03 -4.92 0.55
CA ARG A 257 7.67 -5.45 0.39
C ARG A 257 6.58 -4.39 0.48
N SER A 258 6.87 -3.24 1.10
CA SER A 258 5.94 -2.13 1.23
C SER A 258 6.69 -0.85 1.56
N VAL A 259 6.08 0.30 1.29
CA VAL A 259 6.62 1.62 1.60
C VAL A 259 5.51 2.56 2.07
N THR A 260 5.84 3.50 2.94
CA THR A 260 4.94 4.57 3.38
C THR A 260 5.75 5.82 3.76
N HIS A 261 5.09 6.89 4.22
CA HIS A 261 5.76 8.10 4.69
C HIS A 261 5.06 8.74 5.90
N ASP A 262 5.85 9.28 6.83
CA ASP A 262 5.33 10.00 8.01
C ASP A 262 5.15 11.52 7.77
N GLY A 263 5.12 11.94 6.50
CA GLY A 263 5.14 13.34 6.08
C GLY A 263 6.54 13.93 5.91
N ASN A 264 7.56 13.40 6.58
CA ASN A 264 8.94 13.90 6.48
C ASN A 264 9.93 12.88 5.89
N ARG A 265 9.71 11.60 6.15
CA ARG A 265 10.63 10.51 5.84
C ARG A 265 9.87 9.38 5.14
N LEU A 266 10.57 8.70 4.25
CA LEU A 266 10.08 7.43 3.73
C LEU A 266 10.44 6.31 4.69
N ILE A 267 9.51 5.36 4.79
CA ILE A 267 9.63 4.18 5.64
C ILE A 267 9.42 2.99 4.72
N ALA A 268 10.35 2.05 4.71
CA ALA A 268 10.29 0.85 3.89
C ALA A 268 10.27 -0.39 4.77
N LEU A 269 9.55 -1.42 4.33
CA LEU A 269 9.40 -2.70 5.00
C LEU A 269 10.09 -3.81 4.20
N THR A 270 10.88 -4.65 4.86
CA THR A 270 11.26 -5.98 4.35
C THR A 270 10.51 -7.06 5.11
N ALA A 271 10.75 -8.34 4.80
CA ALA A 271 10.10 -9.44 5.51
C ALA A 271 10.39 -9.44 7.02
N THR A 272 11.54 -8.90 7.43
CA THR A 272 12.04 -9.00 8.82
C THR A 272 12.35 -7.67 9.51
N ARG A 273 12.28 -6.52 8.81
CA ARG A 273 12.62 -5.22 9.41
C ARG A 273 11.93 -4.03 8.74
N ILE A 274 11.93 -2.91 9.46
CA ILE A 274 11.53 -1.58 8.97
C ILE A 274 12.79 -0.71 8.84
N GLU A 275 12.90 0.02 7.74
CA GLU A 275 13.98 0.94 7.43
C GLU A 275 13.42 2.35 7.24
N VAL A 276 14.06 3.34 7.88
CA VAL A 276 13.73 4.76 7.66
C VAL A 276 14.75 5.30 6.68
N LEU A 277 14.28 5.76 5.52
CA LEU A 277 15.12 6.28 4.46
C LEU A 277 15.23 7.80 4.67
N ASP A 278 16.45 8.28 4.91
CA ASP A 278 16.73 9.70 5.11
C ASP A 278 17.08 10.40 3.78
N SER A 279 16.77 11.69 3.72
CA SER A 279 16.72 12.59 2.55
C SER A 279 18.01 12.79 1.73
N GLY A 280 19.06 12.01 1.99
CA GLY A 280 20.34 12.09 1.29
C GLY A 280 20.28 11.72 -0.20
N ASP A 281 19.28 10.92 -0.61
CA ASP A 281 19.10 10.42 -1.98
C ASP A 281 17.82 10.96 -2.65
N ARG A 282 17.38 12.15 -2.26
CA ARG A 282 16.28 12.79 -2.99
C ARG A 282 16.77 13.18 -4.38
N VAL A 283 16.21 12.57 -5.43
CA VAL A 283 16.12 13.24 -6.73
C VAL A 283 14.94 14.19 -6.61
N VAL A 284 15.19 15.36 -6.01
CA VAL A 284 14.27 16.50 -6.06
C VAL A 284 14.50 17.19 -7.40
N ASP A 285 13.44 17.42 -8.17
CA ASP A 285 13.39 18.54 -9.12
C ASP A 285 12.65 19.70 -8.42
#